data_AF-A0A0A3IPS5-F1
#
_entry.id   AF-A0A0A3IPS5-F1
#
_cell.length_a   1.000
_cell.length_b   1.000
_cell.length_c   1.000
_cell.angle_alpha   90.00
_cell.angle_beta   90.00
_cell.angle_gamma   90.00
#
_symmetry.space_group_name_H-M   'P 1'
#
loop_
_entity.id
_entity.type
_entity.pdbx_description
1 polymer ?
#
loop_
_entity_poly.entity_id
_entity_poly.type
_entity_poly.pdbx_seq_one_letter_code
_entity_poly.pdbx_strand_id
1 'polypeptide(L)'
;MEEREQRKRTISTCVLIIQNLALILQPFLPFATDKIKDMLDRKDDVWSNECNLDEKSEVCKTFVRTFECELIEEELAKLMEESTRSL
;
A
#
# COMPACT_ATOMS: atom_id res chain seq x y z
N MET A 1 28.75 16.33 1.62
CA MET A 1 28.75 14.86 1.72
C MET A 1 27.73 14.40 2.77
N GLU A 2 27.69 15.01 3.96
CA GLU A 2 26.70 14.77 5.04
C GLU A 2 25.22 14.84 4.62
N GLU A 3 24.80 15.83 3.84
CA GLU A 3 23.38 15.98 3.46
C GLU A 3 22.85 14.82 2.59
N ARG A 4 23.72 14.18 1.79
CA ARG A 4 23.32 13.00 1.00
C ARG A 4 23.11 11.80 1.90
N GLU A 5 23.99 11.60 2.87
CA GLU A 5 23.87 10.51 3.85
C GLU A 5 22.66 10.71 4.77
N GLN A 6 22.36 11.96 5.17
CA GLN A 6 21.16 12.24 5.94
C GLN A 6 19.88 11.97 5.14
N ARG A 7 19.83 12.34 3.85
CA ARG A 7 18.67 12.01 2.99
C ARG A 7 18.50 10.50 2.81
N LYS A 8 19.58 9.77 2.57
CA LYS A 8 19.53 8.31 2.47
C LYS A 8 18.97 7.69 3.75
N ARG A 9 19.47 8.12 4.92
CA ARG A 9 18.93 7.69 6.23
C ARG A 9 17.43 7.96 6.36
N THR A 10 16.99 9.17 6.04
CA THR A 10 15.56 9.51 6.11
C THR A 10 14.72 8.60 5.21
N ILE A 11 15.14 8.37 3.97
CA ILE A 11 14.41 7.50 3.03
C ILE A 11 14.40 6.06 3.53
N SER A 12 15.53 5.51 3.98
CA SER A 12 15.61 4.18 4.57
C SER A 12 14.66 4.03 5.76
N THR A 13 14.59 5.02 6.64
CA THR A 13 13.65 5.03 7.77
C THR A 13 12.20 5.05 7.30
N CYS A 14 11.87 5.88 6.31
CA CYS A 14 10.52 5.92 5.74
C CYS A 14 10.10 4.56 5.16
N VAL A 15 10.99 3.91 4.39
CA VAL A 15 10.68 2.59 3.81
C VAL A 15 10.54 1.53 4.89
N LEU A 16 11.37 1.57 5.94
CA LEU A 16 11.22 0.68 7.10
C LEU A 16 9.84 0.82 7.76
N ILE A 17 9.39 2.07 7.95
CA ILE A 17 8.07 2.36 8.52
C ILE A 17 6.96 1.79 7.62
N ILE A 18 7.03 2.04 6.31
CA ILE A 18 6.03 1.54 5.34
C ILE A 18 5.98 0.01 5.35
N GLN A 19 7.15 -0.66 5.37
CA GLN A 19 7.24 -2.11 5.43
C GLN A 19 6.56 -2.66 6.68
N ASN A 20 6.89 -2.11 7.86
CA ASN A 20 6.32 -2.59 9.12
C ASN A 20 4.80 -2.29 9.21
N LEU A 21 4.33 -1.18 8.63
CA LEU A 21 2.90 -0.90 8.50
C LEU A 21 2.20 -1.92 7.60
N ALA A 22 2.82 -2.36 6.51
CA ALA A 22 2.26 -3.39 5.63
C ALA A 22 2.02 -4.71 6.39
N LEU A 23 2.92 -5.10 7.29
CA LEU A 23 2.75 -6.28 8.14
C LEU A 23 1.55 -6.15 9.07
N ILE A 24 1.40 -5.00 9.72
CA ILE A 24 0.27 -4.71 10.61
C ILE A 24 -1.07 -4.74 9.84
N LEU A 25 -1.06 -4.22 8.60
CA LEU A 25 -2.23 -4.12 7.76
C LEU A 25 -2.58 -5.44 7.04
N GLN A 26 -1.67 -6.41 6.94
CA GLN A 26 -1.87 -7.68 6.24
C GLN A 26 -3.20 -8.39 6.59
N PRO A 27 -3.60 -8.56 7.87
CA PRO A 27 -4.86 -9.23 8.20
C PRO A 27 -6.11 -8.44 7.78
N PHE A 28 -6.00 -7.14 7.51
CA PHE A 28 -7.13 -6.28 7.17
C PHE A 28 -7.19 -5.94 5.67
N LEU A 29 -6.03 -5.81 5.02
CA LEU A 29 -5.88 -5.33 3.64
C LEU A 29 -4.86 -6.18 2.84
N PRO A 30 -5.00 -7.52 2.79
CA PRO A 30 -3.98 -8.42 2.26
C PRO A 30 -3.57 -8.09 0.82
N PHE A 31 -4.53 -7.76 -0.05
CA PHE A 31 -4.25 -7.40 -1.44
C PHE A 31 -3.44 -6.12 -1.59
N ALA A 32 -3.67 -5.18 -0.68
CA ALA A 32 -2.95 -3.93 -0.70
C ALA A 32 -1.53 -4.21 -0.23
N THR A 33 -1.37 -4.83 0.93
CA THR A 33 -0.06 -5.05 1.55
C THR A 33 0.85 -5.96 0.72
N ASP A 34 0.32 -6.93 -0.02
CA ASP A 34 1.10 -7.73 -0.97
C ASP A 34 1.71 -6.88 -2.10
N LYS A 35 1.00 -5.86 -2.61
CA LYS A 35 1.57 -4.92 -3.60
C LYS A 35 2.72 -4.10 -3.03
N ILE A 36 2.69 -3.77 -1.73
CA ILE A 36 3.81 -3.06 -1.08
C ILE A 36 5.03 -3.98 -1.04
N LYS A 37 4.84 -5.28 -0.76
CA LYS A 37 5.92 -6.26 -0.73
C LYS A 37 6.56 -6.42 -2.11
N ASP A 38 5.75 -6.54 -3.15
CA ASP A 38 6.22 -6.60 -4.54
C ASP A 38 7.04 -5.35 -4.91
N MET A 39 6.53 -4.16 -4.57
CA MET A 39 7.22 -2.89 -4.84
C MET A 39 8.57 -2.77 -4.12
N LEU A 40 8.69 -3.36 -2.93
CA LEU A 40 9.91 -3.36 -2.14
C LEU A 40 10.80 -4.60 -2.40
N ASP A 41 10.44 -5.46 -3.36
CA ASP A 41 11.09 -6.75 -3.66
C ASP A 41 11.36 -7.60 -2.42
N ARG A 42 10.40 -7.64 -1.48
CA ARG A 42 10.49 -8.43 -0.26
C ARG A 42 9.53 -9.60 -0.30
N LYS A 43 10.05 -10.78 0.10
CA LYS A 43 9.29 -12.03 0.10
C LYS A 43 8.83 -12.47 1.50
N ASP A 44 9.37 -11.86 2.55
CA ASP A 44 9.19 -12.33 3.92
C ASP A 44 8.43 -11.33 4.79
N ASP A 45 7.39 -11.84 5.47
CA ASP A 45 6.56 -11.10 6.42
C ASP A 45 7.16 -11.08 7.82
N VAL A 46 8.35 -10.48 7.95
CA VAL A 46 9.05 -10.41 9.22
C VAL A 46 9.24 -8.95 9.63
N TRP A 47 8.86 -8.67 10.88
CA TRP A 47 9.13 -7.38 11.50
C TRP A 47 10.63 -7.11 11.49
N SER A 48 11.04 -5.97 10.92
CA SER A 48 12.46 -5.61 10.81
C SER A 48 12.75 -4.29 11.51
N ASN A 49 13.95 -4.19 12.07
CA ASN A 49 14.53 -2.94 12.57
C ASN A 49 15.55 -2.34 11.59
N GLU A 50 15.80 -3.02 10.47
CA GLU A 50 16.79 -2.65 9.47
C GLU A 50 16.17 -2.61 8.08
N CYS A 51 16.51 -1.57 7.31
CA CYS A 51 16.08 -1.42 5.93
C CYS A 51 17.31 -1.37 5.01
N ASN A 52 17.54 -2.47 4.30
CA ASN A 52 18.44 -2.50 3.16
C ASN A 52 17.60 -2.14 1.93
N LEU A 53 17.78 -0.92 1.44
CA LEU A 53 17.23 -0.51 0.16
C LEU A 53 18.18 -1.00 -0.92
N ASP A 54 17.78 -2.03 -1.66
CA ASP A 54 18.47 -2.37 -2.89
C ASP A 54 18.28 -1.20 -3.89
N GLU A 55 19.33 -0.89 -4.65
CA GLU A 55 19.33 0.25 -5.60
C GLU A 55 18.27 0.13 -6.71
N LYS A 56 17.55 -1.01 -6.78
CA LYS A 56 16.57 -1.36 -7.81
C LYS A 56 15.13 -1.44 -7.31
N SER A 57 14.71 -0.65 -6.32
CA SER A 57 13.28 -0.57 -6.00
C SER A 57 12.50 -0.06 -7.20
N GLU A 58 11.42 -0.75 -7.57
CA GLU A 58 10.57 -0.35 -8.70
C GLU A 58 9.86 0.99 -8.42
N VAL A 59 9.46 1.71 -9.47
CA VAL A 59 8.78 3.00 -9.35
C VAL A 59 7.47 2.82 -8.57
N CYS A 60 7.37 3.54 -7.44
CA CYS A 60 6.18 3.54 -6.57
C CYS A 60 4.94 3.97 -7.35
N LYS A 61 3.98 3.04 -7.52
CA LYS A 61 2.66 3.32 -8.12
C LYS A 61 1.67 3.71 -7.03
N THR A 62 0.70 4.56 -7.39
CA THR A 62 -0.39 4.95 -6.49
C THR A 62 -1.09 3.72 -5.93
N PHE A 63 -1.13 3.63 -4.61
CA PHE A 63 -1.57 2.44 -3.88
C PHE A 63 -3.10 2.34 -3.71
N VAL A 64 -3.73 3.50 -3.52
CA VAL A 64 -5.15 3.65 -3.28
C VAL A 64 -5.67 4.82 -4.10
N ARG A 65 -6.86 4.64 -4.68
CA ARG A 65 -7.60 5.73 -5.30
C ARG A 65 -8.55 6.35 -4.30
N THR A 66 -8.74 7.65 -4.38
CA THR A 66 -9.91 8.29 -3.79
C THR A 66 -11.16 7.82 -4.50
N PHE A 67 -12.25 7.64 -3.78
CA PHE A 67 -13.56 7.39 -4.36
C PHE A 67 -14.28 8.73 -4.54
N GLU A 68 -14.88 8.93 -5.71
CA GLU A 68 -15.78 10.05 -5.99
C GLU A 68 -17.19 9.68 -5.56
N CYS A 69 -17.95 10.66 -5.07
CA CYS A 69 -19.30 10.43 -4.53
C CYS A 69 -20.25 9.88 -5.61
N GLU A 70 -20.08 10.33 -6.85
CA GLU A 70 -20.87 9.92 -8.01
C GLU A 70 -20.79 8.40 -8.23
N LEU A 71 -19.60 7.81 -8.04
CA LEU A 71 -19.41 6.36 -8.18
C LEU A 71 -20.15 5.59 -7.07
N ILE A 72 -20.18 6.14 -5.86
CA ILE A 72 -20.88 5.52 -4.73
C ILE A 72 -22.40 5.52 -5.00
N GLU A 73 -22.92 6.65 -5.49
CA GLU A 73 -24.34 6.79 -5.83
C GLU A 73 -24.76 5.85 -6.98
N GLU A 74 -23.92 5.72 -8.01
CA GLU A 74 -24.16 4.81 -9.12
C GLU A 74 -24.24 3.34 -8.67
N GLU A 75 -23.27 2.88 -7.87
CA GLU A 75 -23.26 1.50 -7.37
C GLU A 75 -24.42 1.23 -6.40
N LEU A 76 -24.81 2.23 -5.59
CA LEU A 76 -25.99 2.13 -4.74
C LEU A 76 -27.28 1.95 -5.56
N ALA A 77 -27.43 2.73 -6.63
CA ALA A 77 -28.60 2.62 -7.51
C ALA A 77 -28.70 1.23 -8.16
N LYS A 78 -27.59 0.67 -8.64
CA LYS A 78 -27.53 -0.69 -9.20
C LYS A 78 -27.97 -1.74 -8.19
N LEU A 79 -27.44 -1.68 -6.96
CA LEU A 79 -27.81 -2.60 -5.88
C LEU A 79 -29.30 -2.52 -5.53
N MET A 80 -29.88 -1.32 -5.51
CA MET A 80 -31.32 -1.15 -5.27
C MET A 80 -32.17 -1.76 -6.40
N GLU A 81 -31.77 -1.60 -7.65
CA GLU A 81 -32.48 -2.18 -8.79
C GLU A 81 -32.46 -3.72 -8.75
N GLU A 82 -31.31 -4.32 -8.44
CA GLU A 82 -31.15 -5.77 -8.29
C GLU A 82 -31.97 -6.34 -7.12
N SER A 83 -32.00 -5.64 -5.99
CA SER A 83 -32.84 -6.04 -4.84
C SER A 83 -34.33 -5.97 -5.16
N THR A 84 -34.75 -4.99 -5.97
CA THR A 84 -36.16 -4.81 -6.33
C THR A 84 -36.61 -5.83 -7.38
N ARG A 85 -35.70 -6.26 -8.27
CA ARG A 85 -35.95 -7.29 -9.30
C ARG A 85 -36.01 -8.72 -8.74
N SER A 86 -35.52 -8.92 -7.51
CA SER A 86 -35.50 -10.22 -6.82
C SER A 86 -36.76 -10.49 -5.98
N LEU A 87 -37.73 -9.55 -5.97
CA LEU A 87 -39.06 -9.65 -5.35
C LEU A 87 -40.14 -9.78 -6.42
#